data_AF-A6G5A2-F1
#
_entry.id   AF-A6G5A2-F1
#
_cell.length_a   1.000
_cell.length_b   1.000
_cell.length_c   1.000
_cell.angle_alpha   90.00
_cell.angle_beta   90.00
_cell.angle_gamma   90.00
#
_symmetry.space_group_name_H-M   'P 1'
#
loop_
_entity.id
_entity.type
_entity.pdbx_description
1 polymer ?
#
loop_
_entity_poly.entity_id
_entity_poly.type
_entity_poly.pdbx_seq_one_letter_code
_entity_poly.pdbx_strand_id
1 'polypeptide(L)'
;MTQPVQVQPELDPGDRAPAGPGERVAFALAVVALLATHMLAFEQGEHGLVLGWMPRDLAYRVAWMLAAAGVVFWMTARLWPNHE
;
A
#
# COMPACT_ATOMS: atom_id res chain seq x y z
N MET A 1 38.03 32.54 -29.60
CA MET A 1 37.08 31.43 -29.80
C MET A 1 36.49 31.07 -28.45
N THR A 2 35.39 31.70 -28.08
CA THR A 2 34.62 31.44 -26.87
C THR A 2 33.63 30.32 -27.19
N GLN A 3 33.80 29.14 -26.60
CA GLN A 3 32.79 28.09 -26.72
C GLN A 3 31.51 28.52 -25.97
N PRO A 4 30.32 28.30 -26.54
CA PRO A 4 29.08 28.50 -25.80
C PRO A 4 28.99 27.43 -24.71
N VAL A 5 28.94 27.86 -23.45
CA VAL A 5 28.58 27.01 -22.30
C VAL A 5 27.19 26.44 -22.58
N GLN A 6 27.13 25.14 -22.88
CA GLN A 6 25.88 24.40 -23.00
C GLN A 6 25.28 24.31 -21.60
N VAL A 7 24.29 25.15 -21.32
CA VAL A 7 23.46 25.04 -20.13
C VAL A 7 22.68 23.74 -20.28
N GLN A 8 23.10 22.68 -19.57
CA GLN A 8 22.28 21.47 -19.47
C GLN A 8 20.93 21.90 -18.90
N PRO A 9 19.80 21.56 -19.55
CA PRO A 9 18.50 21.80 -18.98
C PRO A 9 18.45 21.08 -17.64
N GLU A 10 18.20 21.85 -16.58
CA GLU A 10 17.90 21.32 -15.25
C GLU A 10 16.84 20.25 -15.43
N LEU A 11 17.24 19.01 -15.17
CA LEU A 11 16.40 17.83 -15.33
C LEU A 11 15.28 17.96 -14.29
N ASP A 12 14.12 18.48 -14.72
CA ASP A 12 12.98 18.73 -13.85
C ASP A 12 12.65 17.43 -13.10
N PRO A 13 12.82 17.37 -11.77
CA PRO A 13 12.48 16.18 -10.99
C PRO A 13 10.96 15.89 -10.98
N GLY A 14 10.17 16.72 -11.66
CA GLY A 14 8.72 16.64 -11.84
C GLY A 14 8.21 15.60 -12.84
N ASP A 15 9.06 14.95 -13.66
CA ASP A 15 8.65 13.91 -14.63
C ASP A 15 8.29 12.56 -13.98
N ARG A 16 7.83 12.58 -12.73
CA ARG A 16 7.16 11.43 -12.12
C ARG A 16 5.76 11.38 -12.69
N ALA A 17 5.52 10.49 -13.64
CA ALA A 17 4.19 10.21 -14.14
C ALA A 17 3.23 10.03 -12.94
N PRO A 18 2.21 10.89 -12.77
CA PRO A 18 1.32 10.77 -11.63
C PRO A 18 0.65 9.40 -11.72
N ALA A 19 0.66 8.65 -10.60
CA ALA A 19 0.01 7.35 -10.49
C ALA A 19 -1.32 7.38 -11.25
N GLY A 20 -1.42 6.53 -12.27
CA GLY A 20 -2.45 6.64 -13.29
C GLY A 20 -3.84 6.56 -12.65
N PRO A 21 -4.89 7.11 -13.27
CA PRO A 21 -6.25 7.03 -12.73
C PRO A 21 -6.66 5.58 -12.37
N GLY A 22 -6.14 4.57 -13.08
CA GLY A 22 -6.33 3.16 -12.74
C GLY A 22 -5.69 2.70 -11.42
N GLU A 23 -4.51 3.22 -11.06
CA GLU A 23 -3.82 2.85 -9.81
C GLU A 23 -4.53 3.43 -8.58
N ARG A 24 -5.04 4.65 -8.71
CA ARG A 24 -5.86 5.29 -7.66
C ARG A 24 -7.16 4.53 -7.42
N VAL A 25 -7.81 4.09 -8.50
CA VAL A 25 -9.03 3.28 -8.41
C VAL A 25 -8.74 1.90 -7.80
N ALA A 26 -7.66 1.24 -8.20
CA ALA A 26 -7.26 -0.04 -7.62
C ALA A 26 -6.96 0.07 -6.11
N PHE A 27 -6.28 1.14 -5.69
CA PHE A 27 -6.04 1.43 -4.27
C PHE A 27 -7.35 1.67 -3.52
N ALA A 28 -8.22 2.52 -4.05
CA ALA A 28 -9.52 2.79 -3.44
C ALA A 28 -10.36 1.51 -3.29
N LEU A 29 -10.38 0.65 -4.31
CA LEU A 29 -11.06 -0.65 -4.26
C LEU A 29 -10.45 -1.58 -3.21
N ALA A 30 -9.12 -1.66 -3.13
CA ALA A 30 -8.43 -2.48 -2.13
C ALA A 30 -8.77 -2.01 -0.71
N VAL A 31 -8.74 -0.69 -0.46
CA VAL A 31 -9.08 -0.09 0.83
C VAL A 31 -10.55 -0.30 1.19
N VAL A 32 -11.46 -0.09 0.25
CA VAL A 32 -12.90 -0.30 0.46
C VAL A 32 -13.20 -1.78 0.72
N ALA A 33 -12.59 -2.71 -0.02
CA ALA A 33 -12.73 -4.14 0.21
C ALA A 33 -12.18 -4.56 1.59
N LEU A 34 -11.03 -4.00 1.99
CA LEU A 34 -10.43 -4.20 3.31
C LEU A 34 -11.39 -3.75 4.42
N LEU A 35 -11.93 -2.53 4.30
CA LEU A 35 -12.86 -1.94 5.26
C LEU A 35 -14.19 -2.69 5.34
N ALA A 36 -14.78 -3.04 4.19
CA ALA A 36 -16.03 -3.78 4.13
C ALA A 36 -15.89 -5.16 4.79
N THR A 37 -14.79 -5.86 4.51
CA THR A 37 -14.50 -7.17 5.10
C THR A 37 -14.22 -7.05 6.60
N HIS A 38 -13.55 -5.98 7.03
CA HIS A 38 -13.30 -5.73 8.45
C HIS A 38 -14.60 -5.46 9.24
N MET A 39 -15.50 -4.64 8.66
CA MET A 39 -16.80 -4.32 9.26
C MET A 39 -17.71 -5.54 9.35
N LEU A 40 -17.70 -6.43 8.36
CA LEU A 40 -18.52 -7.65 8.37
C LEU A 40 -18.10 -8.65 9.45
N ALA A 41 -16.83 -8.65 9.84
CA ALA A 41 -16.32 -9.60 10.83
C ALA A 41 -16.36 -9.08 12.28
N PHE A 42 -16.87 -7.87 12.51
CA PHE A 42 -17.09 -7.32 13.86
C PHE A 42 -18.24 -8.01 14.64
N GLU A 43 -19.04 -8.87 13.99
CA GLU A 43 -20.13 -9.62 14.64
C GLU A 43 -19.69 -10.95 15.29
N GLN A 44 -18.40 -11.34 15.24
CA GLN A 44 -17.95 -12.61 15.84
C GLN A 44 -17.75 -12.50 17.36
N GLY A 45 -18.86 -12.54 18.09
CA GLY A 45 -18.95 -12.49 19.55
C GLY A 45 -18.42 -13.71 20.32
N GLU A 46 -17.41 -14.44 19.83
CA GLU A 46 -16.98 -15.69 20.48
C GLU A 46 -15.49 -15.70 20.86
N HIS A 47 -15.26 -15.78 22.17
CA HIS A 47 -13.95 -15.78 22.82
C HIS A 47 -13.29 -17.16 22.69
N GLY A 48 -13.01 -17.57 21.45
CA GLY A 48 -12.26 -18.78 21.16
C GLY A 48 -10.76 -18.52 21.18
N LEU A 49 -9.99 -19.41 21.81
CA LEU A 49 -8.53 -19.45 21.63
C LEU A 49 -8.24 -20.07 20.26
N VAL A 50 -7.52 -19.36 19.41
CA VAL A 50 -6.92 -19.96 18.21
C VAL A 50 -5.84 -20.91 18.70
N LEU A 51 -6.08 -22.20 18.45
CA LEU A 51 -5.06 -23.24 18.52
C LEU A 51 -4.56 -23.52 19.98
N GLY A 52 -5.15 -22.85 20.99
CA GLY A 52 -4.87 -23.02 22.43
C GLY A 52 -3.90 -22.00 23.05
N TRP A 53 -3.31 -21.12 22.24
CA TRP A 53 -2.21 -20.22 22.64
C TRP A 53 -2.56 -18.73 22.51
N MET A 54 -3.44 -18.35 21.58
CA MET A 54 -3.69 -16.94 21.27
C MET A 54 -5.19 -16.64 21.12
N PRO A 55 -5.71 -15.55 21.68
CA PRO A 55 -7.11 -15.15 21.45
C PRO A 55 -7.40 -14.98 19.97
N ARG A 56 -8.51 -15.52 19.48
CA ARG A 56 -8.92 -15.40 18.07
C ARG A 56 -9.00 -13.95 17.61
N ASP A 57 -9.45 -13.08 18.49
CA ASP A 57 -9.51 -11.63 18.24
C ASP A 57 -8.12 -11.03 17.95
N LEU A 58 -7.09 -11.46 18.69
CA LEU A 58 -5.72 -10.98 18.47
C LEU A 58 -5.14 -11.54 17.17
N ALA A 59 -5.41 -12.81 16.86
CA ALA A 59 -4.99 -13.43 15.59
C ALA A 59 -5.64 -12.74 14.38
N TYR A 60 -6.92 -12.40 14.49
CA TYR A 60 -7.66 -11.66 13.47
C TYR A 60 -7.08 -10.24 13.28
N ARG A 61 -6.78 -9.52 14.37
CA ARG A 61 -6.13 -8.20 14.29
C ARG A 61 -4.76 -8.28 13.63
N VAL A 62 -3.93 -9.26 13.99
CA VAL A 62 -2.60 -9.45 13.39
C VAL A 62 -2.71 -9.78 11.90
N ALA A 63 -3.64 -10.66 11.51
CA ALA A 63 -3.91 -10.94 10.10
C ALA A 63 -4.31 -9.68 9.33
N TRP A 64 -5.13 -8.80 9.92
CA TRP A 64 -5.49 -7.53 9.31
C TRP A 64 -4.34 -6.55 9.20
N MET A 65 -3.50 -6.43 10.22
CA MET A 65 -2.29 -5.61 10.16
C MET A 65 -1.36 -6.08 9.03
N LEU A 66 -1.21 -7.40 8.85
CA LEU A 66 -0.44 -7.97 7.75
C LEU A 66 -1.07 -7.69 6.39
N ALA A 67 -2.40 -7.80 6.27
CA ALA A 67 -3.10 -7.46 5.03
C ALA A 67 -2.92 -5.98 4.66
N ALA A 68 -3.08 -5.07 5.62
CA ALA A 68 -2.86 -3.64 5.44
C ALA A 68 -1.39 -3.34 5.07
N ALA A 69 -0.44 -3.94 5.79
CA ALA A 69 0.99 -3.82 5.49
C ALA A 69 1.32 -4.35 4.09
N GLY A 70 0.68 -5.44 3.66
CA GLY A 70 0.83 -5.99 2.31
C GLY A 70 0.33 -5.04 1.22
N VAL A 71 -0.81 -4.37 1.44
CA VAL A 71 -1.32 -3.34 0.52
C VAL A 71 -0.36 -2.17 0.41
N VAL A 72 0.15 -1.68 1.54
CA VAL A 72 1.15 -0.60 1.57
C VAL A 72 2.45 -1.03 0.91
N PHE A 73 2.96 -2.23 1.23
CA PHE A 73 4.18 -2.76 0.63
C PHE A 73 4.03 -2.95 -0.88
N TRP A 74 2.89 -3.46 -1.35
CA TRP A 74 2.59 -3.57 -2.78
C TRP A 74 2.63 -2.19 -3.44
N MET A 75 2.06 -1.16 -2.81
CA MET A 75 2.16 0.21 -3.31
C MET A 75 3.61 0.68 -3.33
N THR A 76 4.37 0.53 -2.24
CA THR A 76 5.77 0.96 -2.17
C THR A 76 6.65 0.24 -3.19
N ALA A 77 6.50 -1.07 -3.35
CA ALA A 77 7.26 -1.88 -4.30
C ALA A 77 6.91 -1.55 -5.77
N ARG A 78 5.66 -1.17 -6.04
CA ARG A 78 5.21 -0.84 -7.41
C ARG A 78 5.48 0.61 -7.78
N LEU A 79 5.45 1.52 -6.79
CA LEU A 79 5.67 2.95 -6.98
C LEU A 79 7.15 3.35 -6.90
N TRP A 80 8.01 2.48 -6.37
CA TRP A 80 9.46 2.67 -6.27
C TRP A 80 10.21 1.71 -7.19
N PRO A 81 10.22 1.94 -8.51
CA PRO A 81 11.13 1.21 -9.39
C PRO A 81 12.57 1.47 -8.93
N ASN A 82 13.35 0.39 -8.80
CA ASN A 82 14.76 0.44 -8.42
C ASN A 82 15.49 1.42 -9.35
N HIS A 83 15.97 2.51 -8.76
CA HIS A 83 16.98 3.36 -9.38
C HIS A 83 18.32 2.63 -9.24
N GLU A 84 18.60 1.73 -10.17
CA GLU A 84 19.94 1.22 -10.45
C GLU A 84 20.36 1.64 -11.86
#